data_AF-A0AAU9UWF4-F1
#
_entry.id   AF-A0AAU9UWF4-F1
#
_cell.length_a   1.000
_cell.length_b   1.000
_cell.length_c   1.000
_cell.angle_alpha   90.00
_cell.angle_beta   90.00
_cell.angle_gamma   90.00
#
_symmetry.space_group_name_H-M   'P 1'
#
loop_
_entity.id
_entity.type
_entity.pdbx_description
1 polymer ?
#
loop_
_entity_poly.entity_id
_entity_poly.type
_entity_poly.pdbx_seq_one_letter_code
_entity_poly.pdbx_strand_id
1 'polypeptide(L)'
;MSIRVKKHSTRAIPMQRGVRQGDVISPKLFTEALEYTFKLMEDLSIMLSDLNESYRRVGLKMNMDKTKIMSNIHVVLTPKLVGNSALEVVDEYTYL
;
A
#
# COMPACT_ATOMS: atom_id res chain seq x y z
N MET A 1 12.62 -18.13 -9.20
CA MET A 1 11.40 -18.99 -9.31
C MET A 1 11.55 -19.81 -10.57
N SER A 2 11.30 -21.12 -10.59
CA SER A 2 11.18 -21.89 -11.84
C SER A 2 9.83 -22.58 -11.85
N ILE A 3 9.19 -22.64 -13.02
CA ILE A 3 7.90 -23.30 -13.17
C ILE A 3 8.18 -24.68 -13.76
N ARG A 4 7.60 -25.72 -13.16
CA ARG A 4 7.68 -27.09 -13.67
C ARG A 4 6.30 -27.53 -14.15
N VAL A 5 6.22 -27.96 -15.40
CA VAL A 5 5.01 -28.58 -15.97
C VAL A 5 5.40 -29.92 -16.56
N LYS A 6 4.82 -31.01 -16.02
CA LYS A 6 5.21 -32.40 -16.34
C LYS A 6 6.73 -32.60 -16.12
N LYS A 7 7.46 -33.04 -17.17
CA LYS A 7 8.91 -33.28 -17.14
C LYS A 7 9.76 -32.07 -17.57
N HIS A 8 9.14 -30.94 -17.90
CA HIS A 8 9.85 -29.75 -18.35
C HIS A 8 9.87 -28.69 -17.25
N SER A 9 11.06 -28.14 -16.98
CA SER A 9 11.25 -27.01 -16.06
C SER A 9 11.79 -25.82 -16.84
N THR A 10 11.29 -24.63 -16.51
CA THR A 10 11.91 -23.40 -17.00
C THR A 10 13.27 -23.19 -16.34
N ARG A 11 14.09 -22.33 -16.96
CA ARG A 11 15.23 -21.71 -16.28
C ARG A 11 14.74 -20.89 -15.08
N ALA A 12 15.63 -20.62 -14.14
CA ALA A 12 15.32 -19.75 -13.01
C ALA A 12 14.93 -18.35 -13.52
N ILE A 13 13.72 -17.93 -13.18
CA ILE A 13 13.20 -16.59 -13.39
C ILE A 13 13.61 -15.78 -12.15
N PRO A 14 14.56 -14.84 -12.27
CA PRO A 14 14.92 -13.95 -11.17
C PRO A 14 13.77 -12.95 -10.93
N MET A 15 13.46 -12.72 -9.66
CA MET A 15 12.49 -11.69 -9.29
C MET A 15 13.23 -10.35 -9.28
N GLN A 16 12.84 -9.43 -10.16
CA GLN A 16 13.50 -8.12 -10.28
C GLN A 16 12.83 -7.04 -9.42
N ARG A 17 11.50 -7.05 -9.31
CA ARG A 17 10.70 -6.15 -8.47
C ARG A 17 9.56 -6.93 -7.81
N GLY A 18 9.10 -6.41 -6.66
CA GLY A 18 8.02 -7.01 -5.87
C GLY A 18 8.52 -7.96 -4.79
N VAL A 19 7.58 -8.61 -4.12
CA VAL A 19 7.83 -9.63 -3.10
C VAL A 19 7.32 -10.98 -3.57
N ARG A 20 7.85 -12.07 -3.00
CA ARG A 20 7.35 -13.40 -3.28
C ARG A 20 5.96 -13.56 -2.66
N GLN A 21 4.94 -13.75 -3.49
CA GLN A 21 3.61 -14.09 -3.00
C GLN A 21 3.66 -15.44 -2.25
N GLY A 22 3.03 -15.48 -1.08
CA GLY A 22 3.11 -16.63 -0.16
C GLY A 22 4.32 -16.63 0.78
N ASP A 23 5.19 -15.63 0.70
CA ASP A 23 6.23 -15.40 1.72
C ASP A 23 5.60 -14.83 3.00
N VAL A 24 5.70 -15.58 4.09
CA VAL A 24 5.08 -15.25 5.39
C VAL A 24 5.65 -14.00 6.06
N ILE A 25 6.82 -13.53 5.63
CA ILE A 25 7.48 -12.34 6.20
C ILE A 25 6.98 -11.07 5.51
N SER A 26 6.72 -11.13 4.20
CA SER A 26 6.30 -9.97 3.40
C SER A 26 5.09 -9.21 3.97
N PRO A 27 3.97 -9.86 4.35
CA PRO A 27 2.84 -9.13 4.92
C PRO A 27 3.16 -8.54 6.30
N LYS A 28 3.99 -9.20 7.11
CA LYS A 28 4.37 -8.70 8.44
C LYS A 28 5.21 -7.42 8.32
N LEU A 29 6.25 -7.44 7.49
CA LEU A 29 7.08 -6.25 7.26
C LEU A 29 6.28 -5.07 6.69
N PHE A 30 5.32 -5.36 5.82
CA PHE A 30 4.44 -4.33 5.27
C PHE A 30 3.55 -3.69 6.34
N THR A 31 2.89 -4.50 7.19
CA THR A 31 2.05 -3.99 8.28
C THR A 31 2.85 -3.20 9.31
N GLU A 32 4.01 -3.72 9.73
CA GLU A 32 4.89 -3.03 10.70
C GLU A 32 5.39 -1.68 10.16
N ALA A 33 5.79 -1.63 8.88
CA ALA A 33 6.22 -0.38 8.25
C ALA A 33 5.08 0.65 8.21
N LEU A 34 3.85 0.22 7.89
CA LEU A 34 2.68 1.10 7.89
C LEU A 34 2.36 1.59 9.31
N GLU A 35 2.32 0.71 10.30
CA GLU A 35 2.04 1.08 11.69
C GLU A 35 3.09 2.05 12.24
N TYR A 36 4.37 1.83 11.94
CA TYR A 36 5.44 2.75 12.29
C TYR A 36 5.22 4.13 11.67
N THR A 37 4.89 4.19 10.37
CA THR A 37 4.59 5.47 9.71
C THR A 37 3.36 6.16 10.28
N PHE A 38 2.35 5.40 10.72
CA PHE A 38 1.11 5.95 11.29
C PHE A 38 1.32 6.51 12.70
N LYS A 39 2.21 5.91 13.49
CA LYS A 39 2.52 6.38 14.86
C LYS A 39 3.37 7.66 14.88
N LEU A 40 4.16 7.89 13.84
CA LEU A 40 5.13 9.00 13.81
C LEU A 40 4.48 10.35 13.46
N MET A 41 3.26 10.36 12.91
CA MET A 41 2.65 11.53 12.29
C MET A 41 1.28 11.83 12.91
N GLU A 42 1.08 13.06 13.37
CA GLU A 42 -0.22 13.52 13.88
C GLU A 42 -1.21 13.86 12.75
N ASP A 43 -0.73 14.29 11.58
CA ASP A 43 -1.58 14.60 10.42
C ASP A 43 -1.50 13.52 9.33
N LEU A 44 -2.64 12.87 9.11
CA LEU A 44 -2.87 11.90 8.06
C LEU A 44 -2.48 12.41 6.65
N SER A 45 -2.66 13.70 6.36
CA SER A 45 -2.31 14.27 5.05
C SER A 45 -0.82 14.25 4.78
N ILE A 46 -0.03 14.58 5.81
CA ILE A 46 1.43 14.63 5.74
C ILE A 46 1.95 13.21 5.58
N MET A 47 1.47 12.29 6.43
CA MET A 47 1.85 10.89 6.39
C MET A 47 1.58 10.23 5.03
N LEU A 48 0.40 10.43 4.45
CA LEU A 48 0.07 9.86 3.14
C LEU A 48 0.88 10.49 2.00
N SER A 49 1.22 11.77 2.11
CA SER A 49 2.09 12.46 1.14
C SER A 49 3.53 11.93 1.19
N ASP A 50 4.09 11.79 2.39
CA ASP A 50 5.44 11.26 2.60
C ASP A 50 5.55 9.79 2.18
N LEU A 51 4.51 8.99 2.48
CA LEU A 51 4.40 7.61 2.02
C LEU A 51 4.37 7.53 0.50
N ASN A 52 3.56 8.37 -0.15
CA ASN A 52 3.46 8.41 -1.61
C ASN A 52 4.78 8.84 -2.26
N GLU A 53 5.47 9.85 -1.71
CA GLU A 53 6.79 10.25 -2.20
C GLU A 53 7.81 9.11 -2.05
N SER A 54 7.86 8.47 -0.87
CA SER A 54 8.74 7.35 -0.59
C SER A 54 8.49 6.17 -1.52
N TYR A 55 7.23 5.84 -1.79
CA TYR A 55 6.85 4.79 -2.75
C TYR A 55 7.32 5.13 -4.17
N ARG A 56 7.14 6.37 -4.61
CA ARG A 56 7.59 6.80 -5.95
C ARG A 56 9.10 6.67 -6.12
N ARG A 57 9.90 6.95 -5.09
CA ARG A 57 11.37 6.79 -5.11
C ARG A 57 11.81 5.35 -5.38
N VAL A 58 11.04 4.35 -4.93
CA VAL A 58 11.32 2.93 -5.16
C VAL A 58 10.53 2.34 -6.34
N GLY A 59 9.87 3.19 -7.13
CA GLY A 59 9.10 2.78 -8.31
C GLY A 59 7.77 2.11 -7.99
N LEU A 60 7.22 2.34 -6.80
CA LEU A 60 5.86 1.96 -6.41
C LEU A 60 4.90 3.15 -6.63
N LYS A 61 3.62 2.84 -6.83
CA LYS A 61 2.56 3.82 -7.03
C LYS A 61 1.37 3.48 -6.14
N MET A 62 0.88 4.46 -5.38
CA MET A 62 -0.35 4.33 -4.61
C MET A 62 -1.54 4.15 -5.56
N ASN A 63 -2.41 3.18 -5.25
CA ASN A 63 -3.64 2.98 -5.99
C ASN A 63 -4.74 3.86 -5.38
N MET A 64 -4.93 5.05 -5.94
CA MET A 64 -5.91 6.02 -5.44
C MET A 64 -7.36 5.53 -5.52
N ASP A 65 -7.67 4.59 -6.41
CA ASP A 65 -9.01 4.00 -6.49
C ASP A 65 -9.27 3.07 -5.29
N LYS A 66 -8.21 2.43 -4.76
CA LYS A 66 -8.28 1.55 -3.60
C LYS A 66 -8.03 2.24 -2.27
N THR A 67 -7.34 3.39 -2.25
CA THR A 67 -7.04 4.14 -1.03
C THR A 67 -8.18 5.11 -0.72
N LYS A 68 -8.84 4.92 0.44
CA LYS A 68 -9.98 5.72 0.92
C LYS A 68 -9.77 6.14 2.37
N ILE A 69 -10.47 7.17 2.83
CA ILE A 69 -10.49 7.59 4.24
C ILE A 69 -11.85 7.26 4.84
N MET A 70 -11.84 6.73 6.05
CA MET A 70 -13.03 6.47 6.87
C MET A 70 -12.82 7.07 8.26
N SER A 71 -13.89 7.61 8.86
CA SER A 71 -13.87 8.17 10.22
C SER A 71 -14.99 7.55 11.05
N ASN A 72 -14.68 7.19 12.29
CA ASN A 72 -15.64 6.62 13.24
C ASN A 72 -16.65 7.65 13.78
N ILE A 73 -16.40 8.94 13.55
CA ILE A 73 -17.27 10.05 13.99
C ILE A 73 -17.68 10.79 12.72
N HIS A 74 -18.95 11.23 12.64
CA HIS A 74 -19.44 12.19 11.64
C HIS A 74 -18.77 13.56 11.79
N VAL A 75 -17.44 13.58 11.68
CA VAL A 75 -16.65 14.77 11.46
C VAL A 75 -16.79 15.07 9.98
N VAL A 76 -17.08 16.32 9.64
CA VAL A 76 -16.93 16.79 8.26
C VAL A 76 -15.45 16.69 7.93
N LEU A 77 -15.05 15.59 7.29
CA LEU A 77 -13.69 15.41 6.84
C LEU A 77 -13.44 16.39 5.69
N THR A 78 -12.55 17.34 5.91
CA THR A 78 -11.97 18.12 4.83
C THR A 78 -11.24 17.16 3.87
N PRO A 79 -11.39 17.31 2.55
CA PRO A 79 -10.69 16.46 1.59
C PRO A 79 -9.19 16.48 1.85
N LYS A 80 -8.63 15.33 2.22
CA LYS A 80 -7.18 15.21 2.46
C LYS A 80 -6.49 14.97 1.12
N LEU A 81 -5.44 15.73 0.87
CA LEU A 81 -4.66 15.66 -0.36
C LEU A 81 -3.46 14.73 -0.17
N VAL A 82 -3.20 13.90 -1.18
CA VAL A 82 -1.96 13.15 -1.35
C VAL A 82 -1.30 13.67 -2.61
N GLY A 83 -0.30 14.54 -2.44
CA GLY A 83 0.18 15.38 -3.54
C GLY A 83 -0.94 16.28 -4.07
N ASN A 84 -1.35 16.08 -5.34
CA ASN A 84 -2.42 16.87 -5.99
C ASN A 84 -3.77 16.11 -6.08
N SER A 85 -3.86 14.90 -5.51
CA SER A 85 -5.07 14.06 -5.61
C SER A 85 -5.83 14.07 -4.29
N ALA A 86 -7.12 14.39 -4.33
CA ALA A 86 -8.01 14.30 -3.17
C ALA A 86 -8.39 12.84 -2.91
N LEU A 87 -8.33 12.44 -1.65
CA LEU A 87 -8.83 11.15 -1.20
C LEU A 87 -10.34 11.20 -1.01
N GLU A 88 -11.01 10.16 -1.51
CA GLU A 88 -12.43 9.96 -1.27
C GLU A 88 -12.66 9.51 0.17
N VAL A 89 -13.66 10.13 0.79
CA VAL A 89 -14.15 9.79 2.12
C VAL A 89 -15.33 8.85 1.97
N VAL A 90 -15.31 7.74 2.69
CA VAL A 90 -16.37 6.72 2.67
C VAL A 90 -16.84 6.42 4.09
N ASP A 91 -18.15 6.19 4.23
CA ASP A 91 -18.77 5.81 5.50
C ASP A 91 -18.67 4.29 5.76
N GLU A 92 -18.59 3.49 4.70
CA GLU A 92 -18.49 2.04 4.77
C GLU A 92 -17.51 1.51 3.70
N TYR A 93 -16.78 0.44 4.03
CA TYR A 93 -15.87 -0.22 3.10
C TYR A 93 -15.95 -1.74 3.27
N THR A 94 -16.32 -2.43 2.18
CA THR A 94 -16.31 -3.89 2.16
C THR A 94 -14.90 -4.38 1.81
N TYR A 95 -14.27 -5.12 2.73
CA TYR A 95 -13.08 -5.89 2.43
C TYR A 95 -13.50 -7.17 1.68
N LEU A 96 -13.17 -7.23 0.38
CA LEU A 96 -13.35 -8.42 -0.47
C LEU A 96 -12.20 -9.41 -0.31
#